data_AF-G5K766-F1
#
_entry.id   AF-G5K766-F1
#
_cell.length_a   1.000
_cell.length_b   1.000
_cell.length_c   1.000
_cell.angle_alpha   90.00
_cell.angle_beta   90.00
_cell.angle_gamma   90.00
#
_symmetry.space_group_name_H-M   'P 1'
#
loop_
_entity.id
_entity.type
_entity.pdbx_description
1 polymer ?
#
loop_
_entity_poly.entity_id
_entity_poly.type
_entity_poly.pdbx_seq_one_letter_code
_entity_poly.pdbx_strand_id
1 'polypeptide(L)' 'MDIIREYLPILIPIIILEIALMIYSLSHVLKHDRYKFGSRTMWILIVVFIQIIGPILYLTIGREDE' A
#
# COMPACT_ATOMS: atom_id res chain seq x y z
N MET A 1 22.68 -1.46 22.25
CA MET A 1 22.30 -1.44 20.80
C MET A 1 21.51 -2.71 20.47
N ASP A 2 20.64 -3.12 21.39
CA ASP A 2 20.08 -4.48 21.42
C ASP A 2 18.57 -4.47 21.17
N ILE A 3 17.93 -3.35 21.48
CA ILE A 3 16.49 -3.09 21.32
C ILE A 3 16.05 -3.32 19.86
N ILE A 4 16.79 -2.77 18.88
CA ILE A 4 16.45 -2.94 17.46
C ILE A 4 16.60 -4.42 17.04
N ARG A 5 17.63 -5.12 17.50
CA ARG A 5 17.86 -6.54 17.17
C ARG A 5 16.79 -7.45 17.76
N GLU A 6 16.28 -7.13 18.94
CA GLU A 6 15.18 -7.84 19.58
C GLU A 6 13.87 -7.73 18.78
N TYR A 7 13.62 -6.58 18.16
CA TYR A 7 12.43 -6.36 17.32
C TYR A 7 12.62 -6.74 15.84
N LEU A 8 13.85 -7.00 15.35
CA LEU A 8 14.08 -7.40 13.95
C LEU A 8 13.19 -8.57 13.49
N PRO A 9 13.02 -9.66 14.26
CA PRO A 9 12.20 -10.79 13.82
C PRO A 9 10.73 -10.43 13.58
N ILE A 10 10.19 -9.44 14.29
CA ILE A 10 8.80 -8.96 14.11
C ILE A 10 8.70 -7.81 13.09
N LEU A 11 9.75 -6.98 12.96
CA LEU A 11 9.78 -5.90 11.99
C LEU A 11 9.93 -6.42 10.55
N ILE A 12 10.73 -7.46 10.33
CA ILE A 12 10.92 -8.07 9.01
C ILE A 12 9.57 -8.46 8.35
N PRO A 13 8.69 -9.26 8.98
CA PRO A 13 7.41 -9.62 8.38
C PRO A 13 6.48 -8.42 8.18
N ILE A 14 6.52 -7.42 9.07
CA ILE A 14 5.73 -6.19 8.92
C ILE A 14 6.17 -5.40 7.68
N ILE A 15 7.48 -5.25 7.49
CA ILE A 15 8.05 -4.55 6.33
C ILE A 15 7.75 -5.32 5.04
N ILE A 16 7.85 -6.66 5.06
CA ILE A 16 7.49 -7.50 3.90
C ILE A 16 6.02 -7.32 3.56
N LEU A 17 5.14 -7.32 4.56
CA LEU A 17 3.71 -7.10 4.37
C LEU A 17 3.43 -5.72 3.77
N GLU A 18 4.06 -4.68 4.30
CA GLU A 18 3.94 -3.31 3.82
C GLU A 18 4.37 -3.18 2.34
N ILE A 19 5.55 -3.72 2.00
CA ILE A 19 6.05 -3.70 0.62
C ILE A 19 5.15 -4.50 -0.31
N ALA A 20 4.68 -5.68 0.11
CA ALA A 20 3.77 -6.51 -0.68
C ALA A 20 2.45 -5.79 -0.96
N LEU A 21 1.85 -5.15 0.06
CA LEU A 21 0.64 -4.35 -0.08
C LEU A 21 0.85 -3.17 -1.01
N MET A 22 1.94 -2.43 -0.84
CA MET A 22 2.25 -1.28 -1.69
C MET A 22 2.42 -1.69 -3.16
N ILE A 23 3.22 -2.73 -3.44
CA ILE A 23 3.43 -3.22 -4.81
C ILE A 23 2.11 -3.72 -5.42
N TYR A 24 1.33 -4.48 -4.66
CA TYR A 24 0.04 -4.99 -5.13
C TYR A 24 -0.92 -3.84 -5.47
N SER A 25 -1.09 -2.88 -4.55
CA SER A 25 -1.95 -1.72 -4.76
C SER A 25 -1.46 -0.86 -5.92
N LEU A 26 -0.16 -0.56 -6.03
CA LEU A 26 0.38 0.20 -7.16
C LEU A 26 0.20 -0.52 -8.50
N SER A 27 0.50 -1.82 -8.57
CA SER A 27 0.25 -2.61 -9.77
C SER A 27 -1.22 -2.55 -10.18
N HIS A 28 -2.13 -2.63 -9.21
CA HIS A 28 -3.55 -2.56 -9.46
C HIS A 28 -3.98 -1.14 -9.92
N VAL A 29 -3.47 -0.09 -9.28
CA VAL A 29 -3.69 1.31 -9.70
C VAL A 29 -3.22 1.52 -11.13
N LEU A 30 -2.04 1.04 -11.49
CA LEU A 30 -1.48 1.26 -12.83
C LEU A 30 -2.21 0.45 -13.92
N LYS A 31 -2.77 -0.71 -13.59
CA LYS A 31 -3.49 -1.58 -14.54
C LYS A 31 -4.93 -1.14 -14.82
N HIS A 32 -5.57 -0.42 -13.91
CA HIS A 32 -6.96 0.01 -14.06
C HIS A 32 -7.03 1.50 -14.43
N ASP A 33 -7.83 1.83 -15.43
CA ASP A 33 -8.08 3.23 -15.86
C ASP A 33 -9.33 3.84 -15.19
N ARG A 34 -10.14 3.03 -14.51
CA ARG A 34 -11.37 3.49 -13.83
C ARG A 34 -11.22 3.36 -12.32
N TYR A 35 -11.60 4.43 -11.61
CA TYR A 35 -11.48 4.57 -10.16
C TYR A 35 -12.81 5.07 -9.60
N LYS A 36 -13.29 4.48 -8.49
CA LYS A 36 -14.55 4.92 -7.85
C LYS A 36 -14.50 6.38 -7.42
N PHE A 37 -13.33 6.82 -6.95
CA PHE A 37 -13.11 8.16 -6.43
C PHE A 37 -11.78 8.73 -6.90
N GLY A 38 -11.79 9.94 -7.48
CA GLY A 38 -10.58 10.67 -7.85
C GLY A 38 -9.88 10.15 -9.11
N SER A 39 -8.56 10.42 -9.21
CA SER A 39 -7.73 10.12 -10.38
C SER A 39 -6.63 9.10 -10.08
N ARG A 40 -6.07 8.47 -11.13
CA ARG A 40 -4.88 7.59 -11.03
C ARG A 40 -3.77 8.21 -10.20
N THR A 41 -3.40 9.44 -10.54
CA THR A 41 -2.28 10.15 -9.89
C THR A 41 -2.52 10.34 -8.41
N MET A 42 -3.76 10.66 -8.00
CA MET A 42 -4.12 10.80 -6.60
C MET A 42 -3.88 9.50 -5.83
N TRP A 43 -4.31 8.35 -6.38
CA TRP A 43 -4.11 7.05 -5.73
C TRP A 43 -2.66 6.63 -5.67
N ILE A 44 -1.86 6.89 -6.71
CA ILE A 44 -0.40 6.66 -6.66
C ILE A 44 0.21 7.44 -5.50
N LEU A 45 -0.13 8.73 -5.36
CA LEU A 45 0.38 9.55 -4.27
C LEU A 45 -0.06 9.01 -2.90
N ILE A 46 -1.34 8.66 -2.73
CA ILE A 46 -1.85 8.10 -1.47
C ILE A 46 -1.12 6.80 -1.10
N VAL A 47 -1.00 5.86 -2.05
CA VAL A 47 -0.38 4.55 -1.83
C VAL A 47 1.11 4.67 -1.48
N VAL A 48 1.82 5.65 -2.04
CA VAL A 48 3.27 5.85 -1.79
C VAL A 48 3.54 6.69 -0.54
N PHE A 49 2.77 7.75 -0.28
CA PHE A 49 3.08 8.71 0.79
C PHE A 49 2.40 8.40 2.13
N ILE A 50 1.32 7.60 2.14
CA ILE A 50 0.55 7.30 3.36
C ILE A 50 0.94 5.93 3.96
N GLN A 51 2.03 5.30 3.47
CA GLN A 51 2.55 4.00 3.93
C GLN A 51 1.44 2.95 3.96
N ILE A 52 1.47 1.95 4.86
CA ILE A 52 0.45 0.88 4.99
C ILE A 52 -1.01 1.36 4.84
N ILE A 53 -1.35 2.55 5.35
CA ILE A 53 -2.71 3.08 5.29
C ILE A 53 -3.14 3.39 3.84
N GLY A 54 -2.22 3.86 3.00
CA GLY A 54 -2.50 4.20 1.59
C GLY A 54 -2.96 3.01 0.72
N PRO A 55 -2.18 1.91 0.62
CA PRO A 55 -2.58 0.66 0.00
C PRO A 55 -3.89 0.12 0.54
N ILE A 56 -4.11 0.15 1.86
CA ILE A 56 -5.35 -0.34 2.48
C ILE A 56 -6.56 0.51 2.01
N LEU A 57 -6.45 1.84 2.07
CA LEU A 57 -7.51 2.74 1.59
C LEU A 57 -7.81 2.52 0.10
N TYR A 58 -6.78 2.34 -0.72
CA TYR A 58 -6.99 2.02 -2.14
C TYR A 58 -7.74 0.70 -2.33
N LEU A 59 -7.32 -0.37 -1.66
CA LEU A 59 -7.92 -1.70 -1.84
C LEU A 59 -9.35 -1.79 -1.31
N THR A 60 -9.66 -1.02 -0.26
CA THR A 60 -10.97 -1.06 0.40
C THR A 60 -11.98 -0.07 -0.21
N ILE A 61 -11.53 1.11 -0.61
CA ILE A 61 -12.43 2.21 -1.04
C ILE A 61 -12.12 2.66 -2.48
N GLY A 62 -10.84 2.77 -2.83
CA GLY A 62 -10.41 3.33 -4.10
C GLY A 62 -10.60 2.43 -5.32
N ARG A 63 -10.54 1.11 -5.10
CA ARG A 63 -10.72 0.08 -6.12
C ARG A 63 -12.20 0.01 -6.53
N GLU A 64 -12.47 0.13 -7.83
CA GLU A 64 -13.75 -0.35 -8.38
C GLU A 64 -13.78 -1.86 -8.22
N ASP A 65 -14.86 -2.38 -7.63
CA ASP A 65 -15.13 -3.81 -7.71
C ASP A 65 -15.38 -4.09 -9.19
N GLU A 66 -14.67 -5.08 -9.74
CA GLU A 66 -14.97 -5.58 -11.09
C GLU A 66 -16.46 -5.92 -11.24
#